data_AF-A0AA35VUS6-F1
#
_entry.id   AF-A0AA35VUS6-F1
#
_cell.length_a   1.000
_cell.length_b   1.000
_cell.length_c   1.000
_cell.angle_alpha   90.00
_cell.angle_beta   90.00
_cell.angle_gamma   90.00
#
_symmetry.space_group_name_H-M   'P 1'
#
loop_
_entity.id
_entity.type
_entity.pdbx_description
1 polymer ?
#
loop_
_entity_poly.entity_id
_entity_poly.type
_entity_poly.pdbx_seq_one_letter_code
_entity_poly.pdbx_strand_id
1 'polypeptide(L)'
;MSHHSSQYPYTHSVSEATDPAYALWIRYYRHTGEEVDRQAAINNFRIVLDSDRASVSDSRVAGELLLFAHAKDAEWTSAYQTARKTVHLLSFLAHDSLDNHDKQYFLTNEMSPLASDAAALAVMAGENVYGAIELLELGRGVIMNALNARRLDLSSLLEERPSLAQEFVTLRDQLYALHQSPLENIDQRHEISDRFEQSIINIRKLKGFDHFLRTHSKSDMHAFAQRGPVVIVNASSYQCDAFIIDKTNTYIVPIPQLRFSCINERITKLEHLDSDLLEWLWDTIAVHVLNKLGVSQKPQDDYMPRIWWVLAGPLSKFPIHAAGYHKQNSAQTVLDRVISSYDSSVAMLIYSQQGCNQVDKPKETGKAVIVGIKDLFHVAEEIENVKDICVSMKLDIMTPLPRRKDIQSAVDRCTIFHFAGHGRINSLDPL
;
A
#
# COMPACT_ATOMS: atom_id res chain seq x y z
N MET A 1 29.55 -20.05 -12.06
CA MET A 1 28.10 -20.26 -11.96
C MET A 1 27.66 -19.99 -10.51
N SER A 2 27.47 -18.71 -10.17
CA SER A 2 26.78 -18.18 -8.98
C SER A 2 27.14 -16.68 -8.90
N HIS A 3 26.19 -15.82 -8.51
CA HIS A 3 26.31 -14.35 -8.35
C HIS A 3 26.09 -13.42 -9.56
N HIS A 4 25.03 -13.63 -10.36
CA HIS A 4 24.50 -12.55 -11.22
C HIS A 4 22.96 -12.44 -11.27
N SER A 5 22.23 -13.19 -10.43
CA SER A 5 20.77 -13.15 -10.39
C SER A 5 20.17 -11.95 -9.64
N SER A 6 20.96 -11.11 -8.98
CA SER A 6 20.45 -10.00 -8.15
C SER A 6 20.39 -8.63 -8.85
N GLN A 7 20.69 -8.54 -10.15
CA GLN A 7 20.69 -7.28 -10.90
C GLN A 7 19.48 -7.10 -11.82
N TYR A 8 18.64 -8.12 -11.97
CA TYR A 8 17.45 -8.09 -12.81
C TYR A 8 16.25 -8.35 -11.91
N PRO A 9 15.43 -7.33 -11.60
CA PRO A 9 14.16 -7.60 -10.95
C PRO A 9 13.30 -8.41 -11.94
N TYR A 10 12.49 -9.35 -11.45
CA TYR A 10 11.44 -10.05 -12.23
C TYR A 10 11.82 -11.30 -13.06
N THR A 11 12.67 -12.22 -12.54
CA THR A 11 13.04 -13.45 -13.27
C THR A 11 12.16 -14.69 -13.01
N HIS A 12 11.02 -14.59 -12.33
CA HIS A 12 10.34 -15.77 -11.76
C HIS A 12 9.15 -16.36 -12.54
N SER A 13 8.74 -15.80 -13.68
CA SER A 13 7.66 -16.39 -14.49
C SER A 13 7.73 -15.95 -15.96
N VAL A 14 8.40 -16.71 -16.82
CA VAL A 14 8.40 -16.46 -18.28
C VAL A 14 7.49 -17.50 -18.94
N SER A 15 6.51 -17.05 -19.71
CA SER A 15 5.58 -17.88 -20.49
C SER A 15 6.02 -17.99 -21.95
N GLU A 16 5.45 -18.91 -22.73
CA GLU A 16 5.69 -19.02 -24.18
C GLU A 16 5.42 -17.70 -24.94
N ALA A 17 4.52 -16.84 -24.46
CA ALA A 17 4.20 -15.56 -25.08
C ALA A 17 5.28 -14.49 -24.85
N THR A 18 6.02 -14.58 -23.75
CA THR A 18 7.12 -13.68 -23.40
C THR A 18 8.50 -14.28 -23.72
N ASP A 19 8.58 -15.58 -23.95
CA ASP A 19 9.83 -16.34 -24.14
C ASP A 19 10.70 -15.84 -25.30
N PRO A 20 10.18 -15.53 -26.51
CA PRO A 20 11.01 -14.99 -27.59
C PRO A 20 11.60 -13.61 -27.27
N ALA A 21 10.80 -12.74 -26.64
CA ALA A 21 11.23 -11.40 -26.23
C ALA A 21 12.25 -11.47 -25.10
N TYR A 22 12.02 -12.37 -24.13
CA TYR A 22 12.90 -12.61 -23.01
C TYR A 22 14.22 -13.26 -23.44
N ALA A 23 14.20 -14.17 -24.42
CA ALA A 23 15.41 -14.77 -24.98
C ALA A 23 16.31 -13.72 -25.66
N LEU A 24 15.72 -12.81 -26.44
CA LEU A 24 16.44 -11.68 -27.04
C LEU A 24 17.00 -10.73 -25.98
N TRP A 25 16.21 -10.46 -24.94
CA TRP A 25 16.61 -9.65 -23.80
C TRP A 25 17.82 -10.25 -23.05
N ILE A 26 17.77 -11.54 -22.73
CA ILE A 26 18.89 -12.25 -22.08
C ILE A 26 20.11 -12.28 -22.99
N ARG A 27 19.93 -12.50 -24.30
CA ARG A 27 21.01 -12.49 -25.29
C ARG A 27 21.73 -11.14 -25.33
N TYR A 28 20.98 -10.03 -25.37
CA TYR A 28 21.55 -8.68 -25.33
C TYR A 28 22.38 -8.46 -24.06
N TYR A 29 21.82 -8.70 -22.88
CA TYR A 29 22.48 -8.38 -21.60
C TYR A 29 23.60 -9.35 -21.20
N ARG A 30 23.57 -10.61 -21.64
CA ARG A 30 24.55 -11.62 -21.21
C ARG A 30 25.57 -12.01 -22.27
N HIS A 31 25.31 -11.74 -23.55
CA HIS A 31 26.11 -12.33 -24.63
C HIS A 31 26.54 -11.35 -25.71
N THR A 32 25.62 -10.60 -26.32
CA THR A 32 25.92 -9.90 -27.58
C THR A 32 26.14 -8.40 -27.43
N GLY A 33 25.35 -7.72 -26.58
CA GLY A 33 25.29 -6.25 -26.58
C GLY A 33 24.79 -5.66 -27.92
N GLU A 34 24.18 -6.48 -28.79
CA GLU A 34 23.70 -6.04 -30.10
C GLU A 34 22.38 -5.27 -29.97
N GLU A 35 22.38 -4.02 -30.41
CA GLU A 35 21.22 -3.13 -30.33
C GLU A 35 19.98 -3.66 -31.07
N VAL A 36 20.18 -4.51 -32.08
CA VAL A 36 19.10 -5.18 -32.83
C VAL A 36 18.30 -6.14 -31.93
N ASP A 37 18.99 -6.93 -31.10
CA ASP A 37 18.35 -7.84 -30.15
C ASP A 37 17.53 -7.04 -29.11
N ARG A 38 18.09 -5.91 -28.65
CA ARG A 38 17.45 -5.01 -27.70
C ARG A 38 16.18 -4.39 -28.26
N GLN A 39 16.24 -3.81 -29.46
CA GLN A 39 15.09 -3.17 -30.09
C GLN A 39 13.99 -4.19 -30.41
N ALA A 40 14.36 -5.39 -30.84
CA ALA A 40 13.42 -6.47 -31.07
C ALA A 40 12.73 -6.93 -29.77
N ALA A 41 13.47 -7.04 -28.66
CA ALA A 41 12.91 -7.35 -27.36
C ALA A 41 11.91 -6.27 -26.88
N ILE A 42 12.30 -4.99 -26.91
CA ILE A 42 11.45 -3.84 -26.56
C ILE A 42 10.16 -3.85 -27.38
N ASN A 43 10.26 -4.05 -28.70
CA ASN A 43 9.10 -4.10 -29.58
C ASN A 43 8.14 -5.24 -29.21
N ASN A 44 8.67 -6.42 -28.90
CA ASN A 44 7.85 -7.55 -28.50
C ASN A 44 7.18 -7.34 -27.13
N PHE A 45 7.89 -6.78 -26.14
CA PHE A 45 7.27 -6.45 -24.85
C PHE A 45 6.12 -5.44 -25.01
N ARG A 46 6.31 -4.42 -25.85
CA ARG A 46 5.24 -3.47 -26.17
C ARG A 46 4.04 -4.16 -26.82
N ILE A 47 4.27 -5.04 -27.79
CA ILE A 47 3.18 -5.81 -28.44
C ILE A 47 2.41 -6.63 -27.41
N VAL A 48 3.10 -7.30 -26.48
CA VAL A 48 2.45 -8.09 -25.41
C VAL A 48 1.64 -7.18 -24.48
N LEU A 49 2.21 -6.07 -24.01
CA LEU A 49 1.54 -5.13 -23.11
C LEU A 49 0.33 -4.43 -23.77
N ASP A 50 0.38 -4.22 -25.08
CA ASP A 50 -0.69 -3.63 -25.86
C ASP A 50 -1.72 -4.67 -26.33
N SER A 51 -1.49 -5.96 -26.08
CA SER A 51 -2.35 -7.03 -26.55
C SER A 51 -3.44 -7.38 -25.54
N ASP A 52 -4.69 -7.35 -25.99
CA ASP A 52 -5.84 -7.89 -25.25
C ASP A 52 -5.83 -9.42 -25.15
N ARG A 53 -4.85 -10.08 -25.82
CA ARG A 53 -4.69 -11.54 -25.82
C ARG A 53 -3.76 -12.02 -24.71
N ALA A 54 -2.89 -11.16 -24.21
CA ALA A 54 -1.90 -11.51 -23.21
C ALA A 54 -2.56 -11.81 -21.85
N SER A 55 -2.01 -12.79 -21.12
CA SER A 55 -2.46 -13.03 -19.74
C SER A 55 -2.03 -11.88 -18.82
N VAL A 56 -2.64 -11.77 -17.63
CA VAL A 56 -2.25 -10.76 -16.62
C VAL A 56 -0.75 -10.87 -16.31
N SER A 57 -0.27 -12.11 -16.17
CA SER A 57 1.13 -12.41 -15.88
C SER A 57 2.04 -11.95 -17.01
N ASP A 58 1.66 -12.20 -18.27
CA ASP A 58 2.46 -11.82 -19.43
C ASP A 58 2.49 -10.30 -19.61
N SER A 59 1.35 -9.64 -19.47
CA SER A 59 1.27 -8.18 -19.55
C SER A 59 2.02 -7.50 -18.40
N ARG A 60 2.01 -8.11 -17.19
CA ARG A 60 2.85 -7.65 -16.07
C ARG A 60 4.32 -7.75 -16.44
N VAL A 61 4.79 -8.94 -16.79
CA VAL A 61 6.22 -9.20 -17.08
C VAL A 61 6.70 -8.35 -18.26
N ALA A 62 5.91 -8.26 -19.33
CA ALA A 62 6.23 -7.40 -20.47
C ALA A 62 6.29 -5.92 -20.07
N GLY A 63 5.35 -5.45 -19.24
CA GLY A 63 5.35 -4.10 -18.69
C GLY A 63 6.58 -3.80 -17.84
N GLU A 64 6.94 -4.70 -16.92
CA GLU A 64 8.11 -4.60 -16.04
C GLU A 64 9.44 -4.61 -16.82
N LEU A 65 9.55 -5.43 -17.85
CA LEU A 65 10.75 -5.48 -18.68
C LEU A 65 10.85 -4.24 -19.59
N LEU A 66 9.73 -3.79 -20.16
CA LEU A 66 9.69 -2.60 -21.00
C LEU A 66 9.98 -1.32 -20.20
N LEU A 67 9.39 -1.15 -19.01
CA LEU A 67 9.69 0.01 -18.16
C LEU A 67 11.16 0.01 -17.73
N PHE A 68 11.72 -1.17 -17.42
CA PHE A 68 13.14 -1.28 -17.07
C PHE A 68 14.04 -0.89 -18.24
N ALA A 69 13.69 -1.30 -19.47
CA ALA A 69 14.41 -0.92 -20.68
C ALA A 69 14.49 0.60 -20.83
N HIS A 70 13.33 1.27 -20.80
CA HIS A 70 13.26 2.72 -20.90
C HIS A 70 14.01 3.42 -19.76
N ALA A 71 13.87 2.93 -18.53
CA ALA A 71 14.55 3.50 -17.38
C ALA A 71 16.08 3.35 -17.44
N LYS A 72 16.60 2.27 -18.04
CA LYS A 72 18.04 2.09 -18.26
C LYS A 72 18.63 3.12 -19.22
N ASP A 73 17.83 3.57 -20.19
CA ASP A 73 18.22 4.59 -21.17
C ASP A 73 17.92 6.02 -20.71
N ALA A 74 17.45 6.19 -19.47
CA ALA A 74 16.96 7.46 -18.95
C ALA A 74 15.80 8.07 -19.76
N GLU A 75 15.02 7.22 -20.46
CA GLU A 75 13.78 7.59 -21.15
C GLU A 75 12.62 7.65 -20.14
N TRP A 76 12.71 8.56 -19.16
CA TRP A 76 11.80 8.59 -18.00
C TRP A 76 10.33 8.71 -18.38
N THR A 77 9.99 9.51 -19.40
CA THR A 77 8.61 9.66 -19.88
C THR A 77 8.05 8.35 -20.43
N SER A 78 8.82 7.63 -21.25
CA SER A 78 8.41 6.32 -21.78
C SER A 78 8.28 5.30 -20.65
N ALA A 79 9.25 5.27 -19.73
CA ALA A 79 9.22 4.37 -18.57
C ALA A 79 7.98 4.63 -17.68
N TYR A 80 7.66 5.90 -17.41
CA TYR A 80 6.46 6.29 -16.67
C TYR A 80 5.17 5.87 -17.39
N GLN A 81 5.06 6.12 -18.69
CA GLN A 81 3.87 5.74 -19.47
C GLN A 81 3.64 4.23 -19.45
N THR A 82 4.71 3.44 -19.64
CA THR A 82 4.66 1.99 -19.51
C THR A 82 4.24 1.57 -18.11
N ALA A 83 4.92 2.08 -17.06
CA ALA A 83 4.63 1.71 -15.68
C ALA A 83 3.19 2.06 -15.29
N ARG A 84 2.70 3.24 -15.67
CA ARG A 84 1.31 3.66 -15.45
C ARG A 84 0.34 2.73 -16.16
N LYS A 85 0.58 2.39 -17.42
CA LYS A 85 -0.27 1.45 -18.17
C LYS A 85 -0.32 0.09 -17.48
N THR A 86 0.83 -0.45 -17.06
CA THR A 86 0.91 -1.73 -16.37
C THR A 86 0.19 -1.68 -15.02
N VAL A 87 0.40 -0.65 -14.19
CA VAL A 87 -0.31 -0.50 -12.90
C VAL A 87 -1.82 -0.44 -13.10
N HIS A 88 -2.31 0.34 -14.06
CA HIS A 88 -3.75 0.41 -14.35
C HIS A 88 -4.29 -0.95 -14.76
N LEU A 89 -3.68 -1.60 -15.75
CA LEU A 89 -4.10 -2.92 -16.22
C LEU A 89 -4.23 -3.92 -15.06
N LEU A 90 -3.21 -4.00 -14.22
CA LEU A 90 -3.23 -4.95 -13.11
C LEU A 90 -4.22 -4.56 -12.00
N SER A 91 -4.43 -3.25 -11.78
CA SER A 91 -5.36 -2.77 -10.74
C SER A 91 -6.80 -3.21 -10.99
N PHE A 92 -7.19 -3.37 -12.26
CA PHE A 92 -8.51 -3.88 -12.63
C PHE A 92 -8.63 -5.40 -12.48
N LEU A 93 -7.52 -6.13 -12.59
CA LEU A 93 -7.52 -7.59 -12.70
C LEU A 93 -7.32 -8.31 -11.36
N ALA A 94 -6.80 -7.60 -10.37
CA ALA A 94 -6.55 -8.15 -9.03
C ALA A 94 -7.79 -8.18 -8.13
N HIS A 95 -8.99 -8.05 -8.72
CA HIS A 95 -10.23 -8.00 -7.99
C HIS A 95 -10.79 -9.41 -7.73
N ASP A 96 -10.63 -9.83 -6.48
CA ASP A 96 -11.42 -10.82 -5.73
C ASP A 96 -11.41 -12.31 -6.08
N SER A 97 -10.61 -12.76 -7.02
CA SER A 97 -10.67 -14.13 -7.57
C SER A 97 -9.48 -15.05 -7.23
N LEU A 98 -8.49 -14.53 -6.51
CA LEU A 98 -7.44 -15.31 -5.87
C LEU A 98 -7.91 -15.80 -4.49
N ASP A 99 -7.38 -16.92 -3.97
CA ASP A 99 -7.56 -17.23 -2.54
C ASP A 99 -6.97 -16.08 -1.71
N ASN A 100 -7.45 -15.85 -0.47
CA ASN A 100 -7.00 -14.71 0.35
C ASN A 100 -5.47 -14.67 0.52
N HIS A 101 -4.83 -15.84 0.56
CA HIS A 101 -3.38 -16.00 0.61
C HIS A 101 -2.69 -15.54 -0.69
N ASP A 102 -3.19 -15.98 -1.85
CA ASP A 102 -2.59 -15.62 -3.15
C ASP A 102 -2.82 -14.13 -3.48
N LYS A 103 -3.94 -13.54 -3.03
CA LYS A 103 -4.20 -12.09 -3.10
C LYS A 103 -3.14 -11.31 -2.36
N GLN A 104 -2.94 -11.64 -1.08
CA GLN A 104 -1.98 -10.95 -0.23
C GLN A 104 -0.55 -11.08 -0.78
N TYR A 105 -0.19 -12.25 -1.30
CA TYR A 105 1.10 -12.47 -1.95
C TYR A 105 1.26 -11.58 -3.19
N PHE A 106 0.32 -11.64 -4.14
CA PHE A 106 0.36 -10.84 -5.37
C PHE A 106 0.40 -9.34 -5.08
N LEU A 107 -0.41 -8.89 -4.13
CA LEU A 107 -0.49 -7.49 -3.73
C LEU A 107 0.80 -6.96 -3.10
N THR A 108 1.38 -7.76 -2.21
CA THR A 108 2.57 -7.36 -1.43
C THR A 108 3.84 -7.49 -2.26
N ASN A 109 3.96 -8.55 -3.07
CA ASN A 109 5.22 -8.92 -3.72
C ASN A 109 5.30 -8.52 -5.19
N GLU A 110 4.17 -8.31 -5.88
CA GLU A 110 4.17 -7.95 -7.31
C GLU A 110 3.65 -6.51 -7.51
N MET A 111 2.47 -6.20 -6.98
CA MET A 111 1.82 -4.90 -7.21
C MET A 111 2.45 -3.74 -6.45
N SER A 112 2.74 -3.93 -5.15
CA SER A 112 3.32 -2.86 -4.34
C SER A 112 4.69 -2.39 -4.86
N PRO A 113 5.62 -3.26 -5.27
CA PRO A 113 6.87 -2.84 -5.91
C PRO A 113 6.65 -2.10 -7.22
N LEU A 114 5.80 -2.61 -8.11
CA LEU A 114 5.51 -1.96 -9.40
C LEU A 114 4.91 -0.56 -9.22
N ALA A 115 3.96 -0.39 -8.30
CA ALA A 115 3.37 0.91 -8.00
C ALA A 115 4.38 1.89 -7.40
N SER A 116 5.28 1.39 -6.54
CA SER A 116 6.36 2.20 -5.95
C SER A 116 7.33 2.68 -7.04
N ASP A 117 7.68 1.82 -7.98
CA ASP A 117 8.52 2.15 -9.13
C ASP A 117 7.82 3.09 -10.10
N ALA A 118 6.52 2.88 -10.39
CA ALA A 118 5.74 3.79 -11.23
C ALA A 118 5.67 5.20 -10.65
N ALA A 119 5.52 5.33 -9.32
CA ALA A 119 5.51 6.62 -8.64
C ALA A 119 6.88 7.31 -8.68
N ALA A 120 7.97 6.56 -8.53
CA ALA A 120 9.33 7.09 -8.68
C ALA A 120 9.59 7.57 -10.12
N LEU A 121 9.22 6.77 -11.13
CA LEU A 121 9.35 7.11 -12.54
C LEU A 121 8.51 8.33 -12.92
N ALA A 122 7.32 8.51 -12.32
CA ALA A 122 6.52 9.72 -12.49
C ALA A 122 7.29 10.98 -12.06
N VAL A 123 7.95 10.93 -10.90
CA VAL A 123 8.78 12.05 -10.42
C VAL A 123 9.97 12.29 -11.36
N MET A 124 10.65 11.23 -11.80
CA MET A 124 11.78 11.33 -12.73
C MET A 124 11.39 11.89 -14.11
N ALA A 125 10.16 11.60 -14.56
CA ALA A 125 9.59 12.14 -15.79
C ALA A 125 9.10 13.60 -15.67
N GLY A 126 9.14 14.20 -14.47
CA GLY A 126 8.65 15.55 -14.22
C GLY A 126 7.13 15.67 -14.15
N GLU A 127 6.44 14.55 -13.89
CA GLU A 127 4.99 14.52 -13.77
C GLU A 127 4.50 15.15 -12.45
N ASN A 128 3.21 15.45 -12.41
CA ASN A 128 2.57 16.00 -11.23
C ASN A 128 2.61 15.01 -10.05
N VAL A 129 2.89 15.53 -8.84
CA VAL A 129 2.87 14.81 -7.55
C VAL A 129 1.61 13.96 -7.37
N TYR A 130 0.43 14.44 -7.77
CA TYR A 130 -0.80 13.65 -7.65
C TYR A 130 -0.80 12.40 -8.52
N GLY A 131 -0.19 12.45 -9.71
CA GLY A 131 -0.09 11.27 -10.57
C GLY A 131 0.79 10.18 -9.94
N ALA A 132 1.85 10.57 -9.24
CA ALA A 132 2.67 9.65 -8.46
C ALA A 132 1.89 9.06 -7.27
N ILE A 133 1.18 9.89 -6.51
CA ILE A 133 0.34 9.43 -5.39
C ILE A 133 -0.78 8.51 -5.89
N GLU A 134 -1.43 8.84 -7.00
CA GLU A 134 -2.48 8.02 -7.62
C GLU A 134 -1.97 6.62 -7.94
N LEU A 135 -0.76 6.49 -8.50
CA LEU A 135 -0.15 5.19 -8.77
C LEU A 135 0.11 4.38 -7.49
N LEU A 136 0.57 5.01 -6.42
CA LEU A 136 0.73 4.36 -5.11
C LEU A 136 -0.63 3.91 -4.54
N GLU A 137 -1.64 4.75 -4.68
CA GLU A 137 -3.00 4.46 -4.22
C GLU A 137 -3.69 3.41 -5.10
N LEU A 138 -3.35 3.27 -6.38
CA LEU A 138 -3.84 2.19 -7.24
C LEU A 138 -3.20 0.86 -6.87
N GLY A 139 -1.88 0.83 -6.66
CA GLY A 139 -1.17 -0.36 -6.19
C GLY A 139 -1.65 -0.88 -4.84
N ARG A 140 -2.10 0.04 -3.95
CA ARG A 140 -2.65 -0.28 -2.63
C ARG A 140 -4.18 -0.35 -2.58
N GLY A 141 -4.88 0.28 -3.53
CA GLY A 141 -6.33 0.32 -3.65
C GLY A 141 -6.93 -1.02 -4.04
N VAL A 142 -6.11 -1.90 -4.62
CA VAL A 142 -6.47 -3.32 -4.75
C VAL A 142 -6.48 -4.01 -3.37
N ILE A 143 -5.53 -3.69 -2.47
CA ILE A 143 -5.52 -4.19 -1.07
C ILE A 143 -6.75 -3.67 -0.31
N MET A 144 -7.09 -2.40 -0.51
CA MET A 144 -8.33 -1.78 0.00
C MET A 144 -9.56 -2.61 -0.36
N ASN A 145 -9.74 -2.92 -1.64
CA ASN A 145 -10.94 -3.63 -2.10
C ASN A 145 -10.92 -5.11 -1.66
N ALA A 146 -9.76 -5.76 -1.64
CA ALA A 146 -9.62 -7.14 -1.16
C ALA A 146 -9.93 -7.28 0.35
N LEU A 147 -9.61 -6.26 1.16
CA LEU A 147 -9.88 -6.27 2.61
C LEU A 147 -11.26 -5.68 2.98
N ASN A 148 -11.74 -4.69 2.22
CA ASN A 148 -12.98 -3.98 2.53
C ASN A 148 -14.20 -4.41 1.70
N ALA A 149 -14.07 -5.29 0.69
CA ALA A 149 -15.23 -5.88 -0.01
C ALA A 149 -16.23 -6.56 0.94
N ARG A 150 -15.79 -6.93 2.15
CA ARG A 150 -16.67 -7.50 3.18
C ARG A 150 -17.38 -6.49 4.08
N ARG A 151 -17.02 -5.20 4.10
CA ARG A 151 -17.50 -4.32 5.19
C ARG A 151 -18.35 -3.11 4.83
N LEU A 152 -18.14 -2.34 3.76
CA LEU A 152 -19.02 -1.15 3.54
C LEU A 152 -19.47 -0.91 2.09
N ASP A 153 -18.61 -0.86 1.07
CA ASP A 153 -19.07 -0.41 -0.27
C ASP A 153 -19.93 -1.45 -1.01
N LEU A 154 -19.52 -2.73 -1.03
CA LEU A 154 -20.33 -3.75 -1.70
C LEU A 154 -21.56 -4.13 -0.87
N SER A 155 -21.48 -4.11 0.46
CA SER A 155 -22.63 -4.36 1.34
C SER A 155 -23.71 -3.31 1.13
N SER A 156 -23.35 -2.02 1.13
CA SER A 156 -24.29 -0.93 0.83
C SER A 156 -24.77 -0.99 -0.62
N LEU A 157 -23.92 -1.36 -1.59
CA LEU A 157 -24.36 -1.55 -2.97
C LEU A 157 -25.31 -2.75 -3.13
N LEU A 158 -25.08 -3.84 -2.40
CA LEU A 158 -25.95 -5.02 -2.36
C LEU A 158 -27.30 -4.68 -1.72
N GLU A 159 -27.32 -3.81 -0.72
CA GLU A 159 -28.55 -3.32 -0.09
C GLU A 159 -29.34 -2.37 -1.01
N GLU A 160 -28.67 -1.40 -1.65
CA GLU A 160 -29.33 -0.40 -2.48
C GLU A 160 -29.66 -0.88 -3.90
N ARG A 161 -28.75 -1.63 -4.54
CA ARG A 161 -28.85 -2.11 -5.93
C ARG A 161 -28.31 -3.55 -6.09
N PRO A 162 -29.02 -4.56 -5.54
CA PRO A 162 -28.57 -5.95 -5.54
C PRO A 162 -28.21 -6.50 -6.93
N SER A 163 -29.00 -6.17 -7.96
CA SER A 163 -28.79 -6.67 -9.32
C SER A 163 -27.50 -6.13 -9.95
N LEU A 164 -27.17 -4.86 -9.72
CA LEU A 164 -25.97 -4.22 -10.27
C LEU A 164 -24.71 -4.71 -9.53
N ALA A 165 -24.80 -4.91 -8.21
CA ALA A 165 -23.74 -5.54 -7.41
C ALA A 165 -23.44 -6.96 -7.90
N GLN A 166 -24.48 -7.78 -8.12
CA GLN A 166 -24.32 -9.15 -8.59
C GLN A 166 -23.76 -9.21 -10.02
N GLU A 167 -24.21 -8.32 -10.91
CA GLU A 167 -23.67 -8.19 -12.26
C GLU A 167 -22.19 -7.83 -12.25
N PHE A 168 -21.80 -6.84 -11.44
CA PHE A 168 -20.42 -6.43 -11.26
C PHE A 168 -19.53 -7.59 -10.78
N VAL A 169 -19.95 -8.31 -9.73
CA VAL A 169 -19.24 -9.49 -9.20
C VAL A 169 -19.11 -10.58 -10.27
N THR A 170 -20.18 -10.85 -11.02
CA THR A 170 -20.19 -11.89 -12.05
C THR A 170 -19.23 -11.55 -13.20
N LEU A 171 -19.29 -10.32 -13.71
CA LEU A 171 -18.42 -9.85 -14.80
C LEU A 171 -16.95 -9.89 -14.40
N ARG A 172 -16.64 -9.47 -13.15
CA ARG A 172 -15.30 -9.56 -12.56
C ARG A 172 -14.78 -11.00 -12.56
N ASP A 173 -15.56 -11.93 -12.01
CA ASP A 173 -15.14 -13.33 -11.85
C ASP A 173 -14.93 -14.00 -13.22
N GLN A 174 -15.80 -13.70 -14.19
CA GLN A 174 -15.65 -14.15 -15.57
C GLN A 174 -14.41 -13.58 -16.24
N LEU A 175 -14.17 -12.27 -16.10
CA LEU A 175 -13.00 -11.61 -16.65
C LEU A 175 -11.73 -12.27 -16.11
N TYR A 176 -11.65 -12.51 -14.80
CA TYR A 176 -10.50 -13.18 -14.21
C TYR A 176 -10.29 -14.61 -14.73
N ALA A 177 -11.34 -15.44 -14.79
CA ALA A 177 -11.24 -16.81 -15.31
C ALA A 177 -10.70 -16.84 -16.75
N LEU A 178 -11.12 -15.87 -17.58
CA LEU A 178 -10.61 -15.71 -18.94
C LEU A 178 -9.14 -15.29 -19.01
N HIS A 179 -8.63 -14.60 -17.99
CA HIS A 179 -7.22 -14.21 -17.89
C HIS A 179 -6.32 -15.35 -17.40
N GLN A 180 -6.86 -16.38 -16.76
CA GLN A 180 -6.10 -17.58 -16.35
C GLN A 180 -5.97 -18.62 -17.47
N SER A 181 -6.87 -18.64 -18.44
CA SER A 181 -6.84 -19.62 -19.56
C SER A 181 -6.24 -19.04 -20.85
N PRO A 182 -5.44 -19.79 -21.62
CA PRO A 182 -4.84 -19.29 -22.86
C PRO A 182 -5.87 -19.10 -23.98
N LEU A 183 -5.62 -18.08 -24.82
CA LEU A 183 -5.92 -17.89 -26.26
C LEU A 183 -7.30 -18.20 -26.89
N GLU A 184 -8.24 -18.90 -26.25
CA GLU A 184 -9.38 -19.47 -27.00
C GLU A 184 -10.64 -18.57 -27.13
N ASN A 185 -10.80 -17.50 -26.36
CA ASN A 185 -12.05 -16.70 -26.34
C ASN A 185 -11.82 -15.17 -26.36
N ILE A 186 -11.20 -14.65 -27.42
CA ILE A 186 -10.83 -13.22 -27.55
C ILE A 186 -12.06 -12.31 -27.61
N ASP A 187 -13.05 -12.63 -28.44
CA ASP A 187 -14.25 -11.80 -28.59
C ASP A 187 -15.05 -11.74 -27.27
N GLN A 188 -15.09 -12.86 -26.55
CA GLN A 188 -15.73 -12.95 -25.24
C GLN A 188 -14.97 -12.13 -24.17
N ARG A 189 -13.63 -12.08 -24.21
CA ARG A 189 -12.84 -11.24 -23.29
C ARG A 189 -13.14 -9.77 -23.48
N HIS A 190 -13.14 -9.30 -24.73
CA HIS A 190 -13.47 -7.91 -25.05
C HIS A 190 -14.87 -7.55 -24.58
N GLU A 191 -15.86 -8.38 -24.92
CA GLU A 191 -17.25 -8.13 -24.52
C GLU A 191 -17.40 -8.05 -22.99
N ILE A 192 -16.77 -8.96 -22.25
CA ILE A 192 -16.85 -8.97 -20.79
C ILE A 192 -16.09 -7.79 -20.17
N SER A 193 -14.94 -7.39 -20.73
CA SER A 193 -14.19 -6.22 -20.29
C SER A 193 -15.00 -4.93 -20.46
N ASP A 194 -15.60 -4.73 -21.64
CA ASP A 194 -16.43 -3.55 -21.93
C ASP A 194 -17.65 -3.48 -21.00
N ARG A 195 -18.32 -4.63 -20.80
CA ARG A 195 -19.46 -4.73 -19.87
C ARG A 195 -19.04 -4.47 -18.43
N PHE A 196 -17.86 -4.94 -18.02
CA PHE A 196 -17.31 -4.70 -16.69
C PHE A 196 -17.04 -3.21 -16.46
N GLU A 197 -16.37 -2.54 -17.39
CA GLU A 197 -16.16 -1.09 -17.34
C GLU A 197 -17.49 -0.31 -17.29
N GLN A 198 -18.46 -0.72 -18.11
CA GLN A 198 -19.77 -0.10 -18.13
C GLN A 198 -20.53 -0.28 -16.82
N SER A 199 -20.39 -1.43 -16.15
CA SER A 199 -20.93 -1.68 -14.83
C SER A 199 -20.36 -0.73 -13.78
N ILE A 200 -19.03 -0.52 -13.78
CA ILE A 200 -18.37 0.46 -12.91
C ILE A 200 -18.90 1.87 -13.15
N ILE A 201 -19.05 2.28 -14.42
CA ILE A 201 -19.62 3.59 -14.78
C ILE A 201 -21.04 3.73 -14.25
N ASN A 202 -21.85 2.67 -14.32
CA ASN A 202 -23.23 2.69 -13.83
C ASN A 202 -23.30 2.77 -12.31
N ILE A 203 -22.43 2.05 -11.59
CA ILE A 203 -22.34 2.14 -10.13
C ILE A 203 -21.98 3.56 -9.72
N ARG A 204 -21.02 4.20 -10.40
CA ARG A 204 -20.60 5.58 -10.13
C ARG A 204 -21.67 6.65 -10.36
N LYS A 205 -22.77 6.34 -11.03
CA LYS A 205 -23.92 7.25 -11.19
C LYS A 205 -24.87 7.20 -9.99
N LEU A 206 -24.72 6.22 -9.10
CA LEU A 206 -25.52 6.12 -7.89
C LEU A 206 -25.00 7.13 -6.87
N LYS A 207 -25.94 7.80 -6.18
CA LYS A 207 -25.62 8.77 -5.14
C LYS A 207 -24.81 8.09 -4.03
N GLY A 208 -23.62 8.59 -3.74
CA GLY A 208 -22.75 8.01 -2.70
C GLY A 208 -21.77 6.97 -3.21
N PHE A 209 -21.84 6.60 -4.51
CA PHE A 209 -20.91 5.69 -5.17
C PHE A 209 -20.03 6.38 -6.21
N ASP A 210 -20.01 7.72 -6.24
CA ASP A 210 -19.29 8.53 -7.23
C ASP A 210 -17.77 8.20 -7.29
N HIS A 211 -17.24 7.67 -6.18
CA HIS A 211 -15.85 7.22 -6.02
C HIS A 211 -15.65 5.69 -6.09
N PHE A 212 -16.67 4.92 -6.47
CA PHE A 212 -16.58 3.46 -6.54
C PHE A 212 -15.39 3.02 -7.40
N LEU A 213 -14.46 2.27 -6.80
CA LEU A 213 -13.18 1.86 -7.40
C LEU A 213 -12.34 3.02 -8.00
N ARG A 214 -12.47 4.24 -7.48
CA ARG A 214 -11.60 5.37 -7.82
C ARG A 214 -10.72 5.69 -6.62
N THR A 215 -9.53 6.20 -6.90
CA THR A 215 -8.75 6.91 -5.89
C THR A 215 -9.52 8.15 -5.45
N HIS A 216 -9.34 8.55 -4.19
CA HIS A 216 -9.92 9.78 -3.66
C HIS A 216 -9.43 10.99 -4.44
N SER A 217 -10.26 12.02 -4.55
CA SER A 217 -9.89 13.23 -5.29
C SER A 217 -8.81 14.02 -4.55
N LYS A 218 -8.10 14.89 -5.26
CA LYS A 218 -7.20 15.90 -4.67
C LYS A 218 -7.90 16.67 -3.53
N SER A 219 -9.16 17.02 -3.71
CA SER A 219 -9.95 17.75 -2.70
C SER A 219 -10.11 16.93 -1.42
N ASP A 220 -10.41 15.64 -1.55
CA ASP A 220 -10.61 14.75 -0.41
C ASP A 220 -9.32 14.57 0.40
N MET A 221 -8.18 14.42 -0.30
CA MET A 221 -6.87 14.31 0.33
C MET A 221 -6.52 15.57 1.15
N HIS A 222 -6.77 16.76 0.61
CA HIS A 222 -6.57 18.02 1.35
C HIS A 222 -7.57 18.24 2.46
N ALA A 223 -8.82 17.80 2.28
CA ALA A 223 -9.83 17.85 3.32
C ALA A 223 -9.42 16.97 4.52
N PHE A 224 -8.89 15.78 4.27
CA PHE A 224 -8.32 14.94 5.32
C PHE A 224 -7.10 15.60 5.99
N ALA A 225 -6.18 16.14 5.19
CA ALA A 225 -4.95 16.79 5.67
C ALA A 225 -5.19 18.03 6.57
N GLN A 226 -6.42 18.54 6.67
CA GLN A 226 -6.80 19.53 7.68
C GLN A 226 -6.52 19.07 9.12
N ARG A 227 -6.53 17.75 9.37
CA ARG A 227 -6.28 17.13 10.68
C ARG A 227 -4.80 16.91 10.98
N GLY A 228 -3.92 17.21 10.03
CA GLY A 228 -2.50 16.96 10.08
C GLY A 228 -2.01 16.48 8.71
N PRO A 229 -0.77 16.84 8.29
CA PRO A 229 -0.24 16.43 7.00
C PRO A 229 -0.14 14.90 6.90
N VAL A 230 -0.34 14.41 5.67
CA VAL A 230 -0.09 13.02 5.30
C VAL A 230 1.26 12.93 4.61
N VAL A 231 2.12 12.05 5.11
CA VAL A 231 3.45 11.80 4.57
C VAL A 231 3.51 10.37 4.05
N ILE A 232 3.65 10.23 2.74
CA ILE A 232 3.86 8.95 2.09
C ILE A 232 5.36 8.79 1.82
N VAL A 233 6.00 7.77 2.38
CA VAL A 233 7.42 7.48 2.08
C VAL A 233 7.47 6.34 1.08
N ASN A 234 7.96 6.62 -0.13
CA ASN A 234 8.05 5.68 -1.22
C ASN A 234 9.46 5.08 -1.32
N ALA A 235 9.52 3.75 -1.31
CA ALA A 235 10.76 2.99 -1.50
C ALA A 235 10.72 2.28 -2.85
N SER A 236 11.48 2.79 -3.81
CA SER A 236 11.60 2.25 -5.16
C SER A 236 13.05 1.95 -5.52
N SER A 237 13.22 1.02 -6.46
CA SER A 237 14.52 0.66 -7.03
C SER A 237 15.17 1.80 -7.84
N TYR A 238 14.38 2.79 -8.29
CA TYR A 238 14.84 3.91 -9.10
C TYR A 238 15.23 5.12 -8.25
N GLN A 239 14.30 5.62 -7.45
CA GLN A 239 14.54 6.67 -6.47
C GLN A 239 13.58 6.54 -5.29
N CYS A 240 14.01 7.01 -4.12
CA CYS A 240 13.19 7.06 -2.93
C CYS A 240 12.83 8.51 -2.60
N ASP A 241 11.56 8.73 -2.28
CA ASP A 241 11.00 10.06 -2.05
C ASP A 241 9.98 10.02 -0.91
N ALA A 242 9.72 11.19 -0.31
CA ALA A 242 8.53 11.41 0.47
C ALA A 242 7.58 12.37 -0.25
N PHE A 243 6.31 11.98 -0.33
CA PHE A 243 5.22 12.82 -0.76
C PHE A 243 4.51 13.38 0.45
N ILE A 244 4.32 14.70 0.49
CA ILE A 244 3.62 15.39 1.57
C ILE A 244 2.34 15.98 1.02
N ILE A 245 1.22 15.66 1.66
CA ILE A 245 -0.09 16.28 1.44
C ILE A 245 -0.38 17.14 2.66
N ASP A 246 -0.38 18.46 2.49
CA ASP A 246 -0.79 19.41 3.53
C ASP A 246 -2.22 19.93 3.27
N LYS A 247 -2.64 20.95 4.01
CA LYS A 247 -3.97 21.56 3.92
C LYS A 247 -4.33 22.10 2.53
N THR A 248 -3.37 22.50 1.71
CA THR A 248 -3.60 23.20 0.43
C THR A 248 -2.71 22.73 -0.71
N ASN A 249 -1.59 22.10 -0.41
CA ASN A 249 -0.50 21.83 -1.33
C ASN A 249 -0.01 20.39 -1.19
N THR A 250 0.65 19.94 -2.25
CA THR A 250 1.43 18.70 -2.27
C THR A 250 2.88 19.00 -2.60
N TYR A 251 3.78 18.26 -1.97
CA TYR A 251 5.22 18.42 -2.17
C TYR A 251 5.88 17.07 -2.35
N ILE A 252 6.98 17.10 -3.10
CA ILE A 252 7.97 16.02 -3.14
C ILE A 252 9.15 16.45 -2.27
N VAL A 253 9.60 15.57 -1.40
CA VAL A 253 10.82 15.67 -0.61
C VAL A 253 11.75 14.57 -1.10
N PRO A 254 12.75 14.88 -1.93
CA PRO A 254 13.72 13.90 -2.38
C PRO A 254 14.48 13.30 -1.19
N ILE A 255 14.67 11.98 -1.19
CA ILE A 255 15.43 11.29 -0.14
C ILE A 255 16.63 10.56 -0.76
N PRO A 256 17.64 11.30 -1.25
CA PRO A 256 18.72 10.72 -2.04
C PRO A 256 19.61 9.75 -1.26
N GLN A 257 19.63 9.85 0.07
CA GLN A 257 20.39 8.94 0.94
C GLN A 257 19.67 7.60 1.16
N LEU A 258 18.36 7.54 0.90
CA LEU A 258 17.58 6.33 1.03
C LEU A 258 17.68 5.54 -0.28
N ARG A 259 18.35 4.40 -0.23
CA ARG A 259 18.42 3.44 -1.34
C ARG A 259 17.66 2.17 -0.99
N PHE A 260 16.97 1.60 -1.97
CA PHE A 260 16.22 0.36 -1.79
C PHE A 260 17.09 -0.79 -1.24
N SER A 261 18.34 -0.90 -1.68
CA SER A 261 19.29 -1.90 -1.17
C SER A 261 19.56 -1.73 0.33
N CYS A 262 19.76 -0.50 0.81
CA CYS A 262 19.99 -0.21 2.23
C CYS A 262 18.78 -0.57 3.10
N ILE A 263 17.56 -0.40 2.58
CA ILE A 263 16.33 -0.83 3.25
C ILE A 263 16.35 -2.34 3.43
N ASN A 264 16.59 -3.10 2.35
CA ASN A 264 16.59 -4.56 2.39
C ASN A 264 17.66 -5.14 3.30
N GLU A 265 18.88 -4.60 3.29
CA GLU A 265 19.95 -4.99 4.20
C GLU A 265 19.53 -4.82 5.67
N ARG A 266 18.83 -3.72 5.99
CA ARG A 266 18.40 -3.41 7.37
C ARG A 266 17.20 -4.23 7.81
N ILE A 267 16.31 -4.63 6.90
CA ILE A 267 15.16 -5.49 7.24
C ILE A 267 15.60 -6.81 7.85
N THR A 268 16.68 -7.39 7.33
CA THR A 268 17.23 -8.65 7.86
C THR A 268 17.74 -8.54 9.31
N LYS A 269 17.89 -7.31 9.82
CA LYS A 269 18.40 -7.02 11.16
C LYS A 269 17.33 -6.46 12.12
N LEU A 270 16.07 -6.39 11.69
CA LEU A 270 14.98 -5.79 12.47
C LEU A 270 14.59 -6.55 13.75
N GLU A 271 15.13 -7.75 13.98
CA GLU A 271 14.88 -8.51 15.23
C GLU A 271 15.37 -7.76 16.48
N HIS A 272 16.29 -6.82 16.32
CA HIS A 272 16.75 -5.92 17.37
C HIS A 272 16.70 -4.47 16.87
N LEU A 273 15.76 -3.69 17.40
CA LEU A 273 15.77 -2.24 17.22
C LEU A 273 16.95 -1.66 17.99
N ASP A 274 18.04 -1.36 17.29
CA ASP A 274 19.22 -0.71 17.85
C ASP A 274 19.22 0.81 17.60
N SER A 275 20.09 1.50 18.33
CA SER A 275 20.28 2.97 18.20
C SER A 275 20.63 3.33 16.76
N ASP A 276 21.53 2.57 16.14
CA ASP A 276 22.07 2.84 14.81
C ASP A 276 20.97 2.82 13.73
N LEU A 277 19.98 1.94 13.87
CA LEU A 277 18.81 1.91 12.99
C LEU A 277 17.93 3.15 13.18
N LEU A 278 17.63 3.53 14.41
CA LEU A 278 16.77 4.68 14.71
C LEU A 278 17.43 6.01 14.29
N GLU A 279 18.74 6.11 14.46
CA GLU A 279 19.56 7.23 14.00
C GLU A 279 19.62 7.27 12.46
N TRP A 280 19.77 6.12 11.79
CA TRP A 280 19.69 6.05 10.34
C TRP A 280 18.31 6.50 9.80
N LEU A 281 17.20 6.03 10.40
CA LEU A 281 15.85 6.47 10.02
C LEU A 281 15.68 7.98 10.21
N TRP A 282 16.31 8.53 11.24
CA TRP A 282 16.27 9.96 11.53
C TRP A 282 16.98 10.77 10.46
N ASP A 283 18.25 10.45 10.22
CA ASP A 283 19.12 11.17 9.28
C ASP A 283 18.64 11.02 7.84
N THR A 284 18.13 9.84 7.47
CA THR A 284 17.74 9.58 6.08
C THR A 284 16.33 10.03 5.77
N ILE A 285 15.36 9.92 6.68
CA ILE A 285 13.94 10.17 6.36
C ILE A 285 13.37 11.28 7.23
N ALA A 286 13.37 11.07 8.55
CA ALA A 286 12.52 11.86 9.44
C ALA A 286 12.91 13.35 9.45
N VAL A 287 14.20 13.66 9.51
CA VAL A 287 14.68 15.04 9.57
C VAL A 287 14.29 15.84 8.33
N HIS A 288 14.32 15.23 7.15
CA HIS A 288 13.98 15.87 5.88
C HIS A 288 12.48 16.20 5.81
N VAL A 289 11.64 15.25 6.20
CA VAL A 289 10.18 15.43 6.26
C VAL A 289 9.81 16.50 7.29
N LEU A 290 10.35 16.40 8.51
CA LEU A 290 10.04 17.34 9.59
C LEU A 290 10.50 18.76 9.27
N ASN A 291 11.67 18.93 8.66
CA ASN A 291 12.14 20.23 8.21
C ASN A 291 11.24 20.82 7.12
N LYS A 292 10.78 20.00 6.16
CA LYS A 292 9.85 20.47 5.13
C LYS A 292 8.51 20.92 5.71
N LEU A 293 8.04 20.25 6.76
CA LEU A 293 6.81 20.60 7.48
C LEU A 293 6.98 21.76 8.47
N GLY A 294 8.19 22.29 8.64
CA GLY A 294 8.48 23.35 9.60
C GLY A 294 8.51 22.89 11.06
N VAL A 295 8.59 21.59 11.33
CA VAL A 295 8.64 21.00 12.68
C VAL A 295 10.08 20.55 13.00
N SER A 296 11.03 21.47 12.85
CA SER A 296 12.46 21.21 13.01
C SER A 296 12.94 21.22 14.46
N GLN A 297 12.08 21.60 15.41
CA GLN A 297 12.36 21.65 16.84
C GLN A 297 11.17 21.10 17.63
N LYS A 298 11.42 20.76 18.89
CA LYS A 298 10.37 20.42 19.84
C LYS A 298 9.39 21.60 19.97
N PRO A 299 8.06 21.37 19.85
CA PRO A 299 7.07 22.40 20.11
C PRO A 299 7.31 23.04 21.49
N GLN A 300 7.22 24.37 21.57
CA GLN A 300 7.36 25.09 22.85
C GLN A 300 6.11 24.97 23.72
N ASP A 301 4.96 24.79 23.07
CA ASP A 301 3.67 24.60 23.72
C ASP A 301 3.39 23.10 23.88
N ASP A 302 2.49 22.75 24.80
CA ASP A 302 2.03 21.36 25.00
C ASP A 302 1.26 20.79 23.78
N TYR A 303 1.02 21.61 22.76
CA TYR A 303 0.36 21.18 21.53
C TYR A 303 1.36 20.58 20.54
N MET A 304 1.40 19.25 20.49
CA MET A 304 2.21 18.52 19.53
C MET A 304 1.44 18.28 18.22
N PRO A 305 1.96 18.72 17.05
CA PRO A 305 1.28 18.49 15.77
C PRO A 305 1.25 17.01 15.40
N ARG A 306 0.20 16.59 14.69
CA ARG A 306 0.05 15.21 14.22
C ARG A 306 0.57 15.04 12.79
N ILE A 307 1.27 13.93 12.53
CA ILE A 307 1.61 13.45 11.18
C ILE A 307 0.97 12.08 10.96
N TRP A 308 0.41 11.88 9.76
CA TRP A 308 -0.06 10.59 9.28
C TRP A 308 0.98 9.98 8.33
N TRP A 309 1.60 8.87 8.73
CA TRP A 309 2.62 8.17 7.97
C TRP A 309 2.01 7.05 7.14
N VAL A 310 2.31 7.06 5.84
CA VAL A 310 1.96 6.01 4.89
C VAL A 310 3.26 5.45 4.33
N LEU A 311 3.78 4.39 4.95
CA LEU A 311 5.08 3.81 4.56
C LEU A 311 4.89 2.74 3.47
N ALA A 312 5.58 2.89 2.33
CA ALA A 312 5.45 1.99 1.19
C ALA A 312 6.41 0.81 1.21
N GLY A 313 5.88 -0.34 0.79
CA GLY A 313 6.63 -1.57 0.62
C GLY A 313 7.39 -1.96 1.90
N PRO A 314 8.69 -2.29 1.80
CA PRO A 314 9.45 -2.81 2.93
C PRO A 314 9.63 -1.81 4.10
N LEU A 315 9.42 -0.51 3.87
CA LEU A 315 9.50 0.52 4.91
C LEU A 315 8.42 0.42 5.99
N SER A 316 7.29 -0.21 5.67
CA SER A 316 6.18 -0.45 6.62
C SER A 316 6.60 -1.19 7.90
N LYS A 317 7.73 -1.89 7.89
CA LYS A 317 8.28 -2.62 9.04
C LYS A 317 9.12 -1.74 9.98
N PHE A 318 9.44 -0.50 9.58
CA PHE A 318 10.33 0.36 10.34
C PHE A 318 9.55 1.32 11.24
N PRO A 319 9.99 1.51 12.50
CA PRO A 319 9.31 2.40 13.44
C PRO A 319 9.75 3.86 13.22
N ILE A 320 9.33 4.50 12.12
CA ILE A 320 9.74 5.89 11.82
C ILE A 320 9.37 6.87 12.95
N HIS A 321 8.31 6.57 13.71
CA HIS A 321 7.89 7.33 14.88
C HIS A 321 8.95 7.34 15.99
N ALA A 322 9.77 6.30 16.08
CA ALA A 322 10.86 6.18 17.04
C ALA A 322 12.21 6.64 16.46
N ALA A 323 12.26 7.15 15.23
CA ALA A 323 13.50 7.64 14.65
C ALA A 323 14.08 8.78 15.49
N GLY A 324 15.37 8.71 15.82
CA GLY A 324 16.06 9.75 16.57
C GLY A 324 17.28 9.30 17.35
N TYR A 325 17.97 10.29 17.90
CA TYR A 325 19.16 10.12 18.74
C TYR A 325 18.80 9.98 20.23
N HIS A 326 18.35 8.78 20.64
CA HIS A 326 17.87 8.54 22.02
C HIS A 326 18.96 8.51 23.10
N LYS A 327 20.21 8.23 22.72
CA LYS A 327 21.35 8.23 23.64
C LYS A 327 21.91 9.63 23.90
N GLN A 328 21.63 10.56 23.01
CA GLN A 328 21.98 11.95 23.17
C GLN A 328 20.81 12.60 23.91
N ASN A 329 21.07 13.35 24.98
CA ASN A 329 20.01 14.07 25.70
C ASN A 329 19.53 15.26 24.84
N SER A 330 18.86 14.95 23.73
CA SER A 330 18.52 15.85 22.64
C SER A 330 17.08 15.61 22.19
N ALA A 331 16.39 16.68 21.76
CA ALA A 331 15.08 16.57 21.12
C ALA A 331 15.17 16.27 19.62
N GLN A 332 16.22 15.55 19.20
CA GLN A 332 16.39 15.08 17.82
C GLN A 332 15.73 13.71 17.66
N THR A 333 14.44 13.66 17.99
CA THR A 333 13.59 12.49 17.82
C THR A 333 12.27 12.88 17.19
N VAL A 334 11.62 11.94 16.53
CA VAL A 334 10.26 12.14 16.00
C VAL A 334 9.25 12.24 17.16
N LEU A 335 9.41 11.42 18.20
CA LEU A 335 8.54 11.39 19.38
C LEU A 335 8.49 12.72 20.14
N ASP A 336 9.59 13.48 20.17
CA ASP A 336 9.63 14.80 20.83
C ASP A 336 8.97 15.91 20.00
N ARG A 337 8.59 15.65 18.76
CA ARG A 337 8.21 16.69 17.79
C ARG A 337 6.80 16.53 17.26
N VAL A 338 6.33 15.29 17.06
CA VAL A 338 5.05 15.03 16.42
C VAL A 338 4.33 13.82 17.03
N ILE A 339 3.00 13.89 17.04
CA ILE A 339 2.17 12.70 17.25
C ILE A 339 2.16 11.93 15.94
N SER A 340 2.74 10.73 15.94
CA SER A 340 2.75 9.87 14.76
C SER A 340 1.54 8.95 14.72
N SER A 341 0.89 8.86 13.57
CA SER A 341 -0.18 7.89 13.29
C SER A 341 0.10 7.23 11.95
N TYR A 342 -0.38 6.01 11.75
CA TYR A 342 -0.03 5.19 10.59
C TYR A 342 -1.27 4.71 9.88
N ASP A 343 -1.14 4.56 8.57
CA ASP A 343 -2.05 3.74 7.79
C ASP A 343 -1.33 3.17 6.57
N SER A 344 -1.99 2.22 5.91
CA SER A 344 -1.52 1.54 4.71
C SER A 344 -1.63 2.38 3.44
N SER A 345 -2.58 3.32 3.38
CA SER A 345 -2.82 4.21 2.23
C SER A 345 -3.53 5.51 2.61
N VAL A 346 -3.49 6.51 1.72
CA VAL A 346 -4.28 7.74 1.89
C VAL A 346 -5.77 7.45 1.82
N ALA A 347 -6.18 6.51 0.99
CA ALA A 347 -7.56 6.08 0.90
C ALA A 347 -8.08 5.48 2.22
N MET A 348 -7.27 4.75 2.99
CA MET A 348 -7.71 4.20 4.29
C MET A 348 -7.88 5.29 5.34
N LEU A 349 -6.99 6.28 5.31
CA LEU A 349 -7.10 7.46 6.15
C LEU A 349 -8.42 8.21 5.90
N ILE A 350 -8.78 8.42 4.63
CA ILE A 350 -10.04 9.09 4.28
C ILE A 350 -11.25 8.23 4.62
N TYR A 351 -11.19 6.93 4.32
CA TYR A 351 -12.28 5.99 4.60
C TYR A 351 -12.57 5.85 6.11
N SER A 352 -11.54 5.67 6.93
CA SER A 352 -11.68 5.57 8.39
C SER A 352 -12.36 6.81 8.98
N GLN A 353 -12.15 7.99 8.38
CA GLN A 353 -12.84 9.21 8.77
C GLN A 353 -14.34 9.19 8.44
N GLN A 354 -14.72 8.69 7.26
CA GLN A 354 -16.13 8.61 6.86
C GLN A 354 -16.90 7.66 7.79
N GLY A 355 -16.29 6.53 8.15
CA GLY A 355 -16.84 5.61 9.15
C GLY A 355 -16.97 6.24 10.54
N CYS A 356 -15.96 6.99 11.00
CA CYS A 356 -16.02 7.69 12.30
C CYS A 356 -17.13 8.77 12.36
N ASN A 357 -17.51 9.39 11.25
CA ASN A 357 -18.61 10.37 11.22
C ASN A 357 -20.00 9.72 11.31
N GLN A 358 -20.11 8.43 10.99
CA GLN A 358 -21.36 7.66 11.07
C GLN A 358 -21.57 7.00 12.44
N VAL A 359 -20.52 6.88 13.25
CA VAL A 359 -20.68 6.45 14.65
C VAL A 359 -21.35 7.59 15.39
N ASP A 360 -22.66 7.45 15.62
CA ASP A 360 -23.44 8.27 16.55
C ASP A 360 -22.60 8.58 17.79
N LYS A 361 -22.57 9.85 18.22
CA LYS A 361 -21.98 10.27 19.51
C LYS A 361 -22.31 9.20 20.56
N PRO A 362 -21.35 8.67 21.33
CA PRO A 362 -21.59 7.54 22.22
C PRO A 362 -22.79 7.88 23.12
N LYS A 363 -23.92 7.22 22.87
CA LYS A 363 -25.18 7.41 23.61
C LYS A 363 -25.22 6.59 24.91
N GLU A 364 -24.15 5.88 25.25
CA GLU A 364 -24.02 5.07 26.46
C GLU A 364 -22.59 5.15 27.02
N THR A 365 -22.42 4.81 28.30
CA THR A 365 -21.09 4.58 28.91
C THR A 365 -20.32 3.59 28.03
N GLY A 366 -19.20 4.02 27.43
CA GLY A 366 -18.43 3.20 26.52
C GLY A 366 -17.95 1.90 27.18
N LYS A 367 -17.75 0.85 26.39
CA LYS A 367 -17.28 -0.45 26.89
C LYS A 367 -15.78 -0.61 26.66
N ALA A 368 -15.05 -1.08 27.67
CA ALA A 368 -13.64 -1.44 27.59
C ALA A 368 -13.47 -2.95 27.72
N VAL A 369 -12.90 -3.59 26.70
CA VAL A 369 -12.58 -5.02 26.72
C VAL A 369 -11.09 -5.17 26.98
N ILE A 370 -10.72 -5.81 28.08
CA ILE A 370 -9.33 -5.90 28.55
C ILE A 370 -8.94 -7.38 28.66
N VAL A 371 -7.90 -7.80 27.94
CA VAL A 371 -7.46 -9.20 27.84
C VAL A 371 -5.95 -9.29 28.10
N GLY A 372 -5.57 -10.10 29.09
CA GLY A 372 -4.16 -10.39 29.39
C GLY A 372 -3.87 -11.89 29.26
N ILE A 373 -2.77 -12.23 28.59
CA ILE A 373 -2.24 -13.60 28.58
C ILE A 373 -1.58 -13.89 29.93
N LYS A 374 -1.90 -15.05 30.51
CA LYS A 374 -1.32 -15.51 31.78
C LYS A 374 0.17 -15.85 31.60
N ASP A 375 0.91 -15.87 32.71
CA ASP A 375 2.31 -16.31 32.79
C ASP A 375 3.35 -15.39 32.12
N LEU A 376 3.00 -14.11 31.93
CA LEU A 376 3.92 -13.05 31.51
C LEU A 376 4.14 -12.04 32.64
N PHE A 377 5.41 -11.77 32.96
CA PHE A 377 5.83 -11.06 34.18
C PHE A 377 5.11 -9.73 34.42
N HIS A 378 4.88 -8.91 33.38
CA HIS A 378 4.31 -7.56 33.53
C HIS A 378 2.84 -7.44 33.13
N VAL A 379 2.24 -8.49 32.56
CA VAL A 379 0.88 -8.42 32.03
C VAL A 379 -0.15 -8.20 33.14
N ALA A 380 0.03 -8.82 34.30
CA ALA A 380 -0.91 -8.63 35.41
C ALA A 380 -0.95 -7.16 35.90
N GLU A 381 0.22 -6.52 35.98
CA GLU A 381 0.36 -5.11 36.38
C GLU A 381 -0.19 -4.16 35.31
N GLU A 382 0.13 -4.41 34.03
CA GLU A 382 -0.39 -3.64 32.90
C GLU A 382 -1.93 -3.65 32.87
N ILE A 383 -2.54 -4.83 33.03
CA ILE A 383 -4.00 -5.00 33.01
C ILE A 383 -4.66 -4.21 34.15
N GLU A 384 -4.06 -4.17 35.33
CA GLU A 384 -4.61 -3.42 36.46
C GLU A 384 -4.50 -1.90 36.24
N ASN A 385 -3.34 -1.43 35.77
CA ASN A 385 -3.16 -0.02 35.41
C ASN A 385 -4.15 0.45 34.34
N VAL A 386 -4.41 -0.37 33.32
CA VAL A 386 -5.37 -0.05 32.25
C VAL A 386 -6.81 -0.05 32.78
N LYS A 387 -7.17 -0.98 33.68
CA LYS A 387 -8.49 -0.96 34.33
C LYS A 387 -8.69 0.33 35.12
N ASP A 388 -7.71 0.77 35.91
CA ASP A 388 -7.79 1.99 36.68
C ASP A 388 -8.07 3.22 35.78
N ILE A 389 -7.40 3.28 34.62
CA ILE A 389 -7.66 4.30 33.60
C ILE A 389 -9.09 4.18 33.08
N CYS A 390 -9.55 2.98 32.71
CA CYS A 390 -10.91 2.78 32.21
C CYS A 390 -11.99 3.14 33.24
N VAL A 391 -11.76 2.84 34.52
CA VAL A 391 -12.62 3.26 35.64
C VAL A 391 -12.67 4.79 35.73
N SER A 392 -11.52 5.46 35.64
CA SER A 392 -11.46 6.94 35.64
C SER A 392 -12.23 7.57 34.48
N MET A 393 -12.27 6.88 33.33
CA MET A 393 -13.02 7.25 32.14
C MET A 393 -14.51 6.86 32.19
N LYS A 394 -14.97 6.21 33.27
CA LYS A 394 -16.34 5.70 33.45
C LYS A 394 -16.77 4.71 32.36
N LEU A 395 -15.85 3.85 31.93
CA LEU A 395 -16.12 2.77 30.97
C LEU A 395 -16.60 1.51 31.68
N ASP A 396 -17.52 0.78 31.07
CA ASP A 396 -17.93 -0.56 31.51
C ASP A 396 -16.85 -1.57 31.11
N ILE A 397 -16.22 -2.23 32.08
CA ILE A 397 -15.05 -3.08 31.86
C ILE A 397 -15.47 -4.55 31.74
N MET A 398 -15.03 -5.19 30.66
CA MET A 398 -15.21 -6.61 30.41
C MET A 398 -13.85 -7.30 30.25
N THR A 399 -13.65 -8.40 30.97
CA THR A 399 -12.43 -9.21 30.89
C THR A 399 -12.77 -10.62 30.40
N PRO A 400 -12.98 -10.84 29.08
CA PRO A 400 -13.27 -12.16 28.55
C PRO A 400 -12.06 -13.10 28.72
N LEU A 401 -12.31 -14.41 28.68
CA LEU A 401 -11.23 -15.38 28.60
C LEU A 401 -10.43 -15.17 27.30
N PRO A 402 -9.11 -15.42 27.28
CA PRO A 402 -8.26 -15.22 26.10
C PRO A 402 -8.47 -16.34 25.06
N ARG A 403 -9.71 -16.48 24.58
CA ARG A 403 -10.14 -17.43 23.55
C ARG A 403 -10.82 -16.65 22.44
N ARG A 404 -10.48 -16.95 21.18
CA ARG A 404 -10.98 -16.26 19.98
C ARG A 404 -12.49 -15.98 20.03
N LYS A 405 -13.29 -16.99 20.38
CA LYS A 405 -14.76 -16.89 20.44
C LYS A 405 -15.25 -15.85 21.47
N ASP A 406 -14.67 -15.83 22.67
CA ASP A 406 -15.11 -14.92 23.74
C ASP A 406 -14.68 -13.48 23.46
N ILE A 407 -13.46 -13.31 22.93
CA ILE A 407 -12.93 -12.00 22.53
C ILE A 407 -13.78 -11.43 21.39
N GLN A 408 -14.08 -12.22 20.35
CA GLN A 408 -14.86 -11.76 19.21
C GLN A 408 -16.25 -11.26 19.63
N SER A 409 -16.96 -11.99 20.50
CA SER A 409 -18.26 -11.55 21.02
C SER A 409 -18.20 -10.29 21.90
N ALA A 410 -17.05 -10.01 22.52
CA ALA A 410 -16.85 -8.83 23.35
C ALA A 410 -16.45 -7.58 22.54
N VAL A 411 -15.66 -7.76 21.47
CA VAL A 411 -15.09 -6.67 20.67
C VAL A 411 -16.12 -5.98 19.78
N ASP A 412 -17.14 -6.70 19.30
CA ASP A 412 -18.16 -6.17 18.37
C ASP A 412 -18.89 -4.90 18.88
N ARG A 413 -18.86 -4.61 20.19
CA ARG A 413 -19.49 -3.43 20.81
C ARG A 413 -18.56 -2.68 21.76
N CYS A 414 -17.25 -2.92 21.70
CA CYS A 414 -16.29 -2.24 22.57
C CYS A 414 -15.90 -0.87 21.99
N THR A 415 -15.71 0.10 22.87
CA THR A 415 -15.11 1.41 22.57
C THR A 415 -13.60 1.34 22.64
N ILE A 416 -13.08 0.59 23.61
CA ILE A 416 -11.66 0.35 23.82
C ILE A 416 -11.43 -1.15 23.90
N PHE A 417 -10.45 -1.64 23.14
CA PHE A 417 -9.92 -2.99 23.29
C PHE A 417 -8.45 -2.90 23.69
N HIS A 418 -8.08 -3.55 24.78
CA HIS A 418 -6.71 -3.65 25.24
C HIS A 418 -6.31 -5.13 25.32
N PHE A 419 -5.19 -5.47 24.69
CA PHE A 419 -4.62 -6.80 24.69
C PHE A 419 -3.15 -6.74 25.15
N ALA A 420 -2.84 -7.46 26.22
CA ALA A 420 -1.49 -7.59 26.75
C ALA A 420 -1.03 -9.05 26.59
N GLY A 421 -0.02 -9.26 25.73
CA GLY A 421 0.50 -10.58 25.41
C GLY A 421 1.53 -10.56 24.29
N HIS A 422 1.99 -11.74 23.89
CA HIS A 422 2.86 -11.86 22.72
C HIS A 422 2.04 -11.85 21.42
N GLY A 423 2.52 -11.09 20.43
CA GLY A 423 2.02 -11.13 19.07
C GLY A 423 3.06 -11.74 18.15
N ARG A 424 2.61 -12.55 17.19
CA ARG A 424 3.42 -12.93 16.03
C ARG A 424 2.56 -12.72 14.79
N ILE A 425 3.15 -12.09 13.79
CA ILE A 425 2.52 -11.99 12.47
C ILE A 425 2.57 -13.39 11.85
N ASN A 426 1.42 -13.95 11.51
CA ASN A 426 1.36 -15.15 10.69
C ASN A 426 1.79 -14.75 9.27
N SER A 427 2.94 -15.22 8.80
CA SER A 427 3.46 -14.82 7.48
C SER A 427 2.61 -15.32 6.32
N LEU A 428 1.79 -16.35 6.55
CA LEU A 428 0.84 -16.84 5.57
C LEU A 428 -0.46 -16.04 5.63
N ASP A 429 -0.92 -15.65 6.82
CA ASP A 429 -2.13 -14.84 7.02
C ASP A 429 -1.82 -13.58 7.86
N PRO A 430 -1.12 -12.58 7.30
CA PRO A 430 -0.64 -11.42 8.04
C PRO A 430 -1.74 -10.43 8.47
N LEU A 431 -3.02 -10.69 8.19
CA LEU A 431 -4.14 -9.76 8.39
C LEU A 431 -5.27 -10.33 9.25
#